data_AF-A0AAP7L0A9-F1
#
_entry.id   AF-A0AAP7L0A9-F1
#
_cell.length_a   1.000
_cell.length_b   1.000
_cell.length_c   1.000
_cell.angle_alpha   90.00
_cell.angle_beta   90.00
_cell.angle_gamma   90.00
#
_symmetry.space_group_name_H-M   'P 1'
#
loop_
_entity.id
_entity.type
_entity.pdbx_description
1 polymer ?
#
loop_
_entity_poly.entity_id
_entity_poly.type
_entity_poly.pdbx_seq_one_letter_code
_entity_poly.pdbx_strand_id
1 'polypeptide(L)'
;MRDEDAPQCWVADHDAQIDRDVDGRYYEAYDVNGDKHDYPFQVSYRIDVPLQAQGEVVVSIKVQVVPKPGVTAAEVAAVKARMERGIDQFWNGRFTLDVHDPACGTRSFPIRYEVRWVQGGSDYRLIVHRTYDREQVEFPDIDVSVSTTAWTFAHEFAHTLGVPDEYSYNDPDEETVRYVQPDGTLDPEVLVAVPDSRELTDPAATIMNSVDCAVTRPRHAWNIAREVRELLSREIGREITCTVK
;
A
#
# COMPACT_ATOMS: atom_id res chain seq x y z
N MET A 1 47.46 15.99 0.22
CA MET A 1 46.00 16.00 0.43
C MET A 1 45.42 15.21 -0.72
N ARG A 2 44.91 14.01 -0.48
CA ARG A 2 44.11 13.31 -1.49
C ARG A 2 42.78 14.07 -1.53
N ASP A 3 42.34 14.48 -2.71
CA ASP A 3 40.93 14.75 -2.94
C ASP A 3 40.19 13.49 -2.48
N GLU A 4 39.56 13.56 -1.31
CA GLU A 4 38.50 12.63 -0.98
C GLU A 4 37.37 12.98 -1.95
N ASP A 5 37.08 12.07 -2.88
CA ASP A 5 36.07 12.26 -3.91
C ASP A 5 34.78 12.80 -3.27
N ALA A 6 34.32 13.95 -3.78
CA ALA A 6 33.06 14.56 -3.33
C ALA A 6 31.92 13.51 -3.41
N PRO A 7 30.99 13.50 -2.44
CA PRO A 7 29.95 12.49 -2.39
C PRO A 7 29.17 12.47 -3.72
N GLN A 8 29.12 11.30 -4.35
CA GLN A 8 28.31 11.10 -5.54
C GLN A 8 26.83 11.11 -5.14
N CYS A 9 26.14 12.17 -5.52
CA CYS A 9 24.76 12.40 -5.12
C CYS A 9 23.80 12.01 -6.23
N TRP A 10 22.86 11.10 -5.91
CA TRP A 10 21.70 10.81 -6.74
C TRP A 10 22.06 10.30 -8.15
N VAL A 11 23.03 9.38 -8.22
CA VAL A 11 23.68 8.98 -9.48
C VAL A 11 23.02 7.82 -10.22
N ALA A 12 22.09 7.10 -9.59
CA ALA A 12 21.38 5.99 -10.20
C ALA A 12 19.91 6.00 -9.74
N ASP A 13 19.02 5.52 -10.61
CA ASP A 13 17.68 5.07 -10.21
C ASP A 13 17.77 3.69 -9.56
N HIS A 14 16.78 3.36 -8.74
CA HIS A 14 16.74 2.08 -8.02
C HIS A 14 15.37 1.44 -8.14
N ASP A 15 15.30 0.12 -8.02
CA ASP A 15 14.04 -0.60 -7.91
C ASP A 15 14.14 -1.77 -6.94
N ALA A 16 12.99 -2.20 -6.43
CA ALA A 16 12.88 -3.40 -5.61
C ALA A 16 11.57 -4.13 -5.91
N GLN A 17 11.65 -5.46 -5.99
CA GLN A 17 10.49 -6.33 -5.76
C GLN A 17 10.37 -6.56 -4.25
N ILE A 18 9.22 -6.24 -3.72
CA ILE A 18 8.80 -6.57 -2.36
C ILE A 18 7.99 -7.86 -2.47
N ASP A 19 8.37 -8.85 -1.67
CA ASP A 19 7.71 -10.15 -1.55
C ASP A 19 7.98 -10.65 -0.13
N ARG A 20 7.08 -10.31 0.80
CA ARG A 20 7.25 -10.61 2.24
C ARG A 20 5.95 -10.51 3.03
N ASP A 21 6.00 -11.05 4.24
CA ASP A 21 4.98 -10.90 5.27
C ASP A 21 4.99 -9.49 5.88
N VAL A 22 3.81 -8.96 6.16
CA VAL A 22 3.59 -7.59 6.66
C VAL A 22 3.42 -7.50 8.18
N ASP A 23 3.11 -8.61 8.86
CA ASP A 23 2.84 -8.62 10.30
C ASP A 23 4.11 -8.27 11.09
N GLY A 24 3.99 -7.30 11.99
CA GLY A 24 5.11 -6.73 12.76
C GLY A 24 6.07 -5.90 11.90
N ARG A 25 5.89 -5.86 10.58
CA ARG A 25 6.70 -5.05 9.68
C ARG A 25 6.03 -3.74 9.32
N TYR A 26 4.75 -3.75 8.95
CA TYR A 26 4.02 -2.55 8.54
C TYR A 26 3.00 -2.10 9.59
N TYR A 27 2.46 -3.05 10.34
CA TYR A 27 1.57 -2.79 11.45
C TYR A 27 1.59 -3.92 12.47
N GLU A 28 0.97 -3.69 13.61
CA GLU A 28 0.59 -4.70 14.59
C GLU A 28 -0.86 -4.51 14.97
N ALA A 29 -1.59 -5.61 15.11
CA ALA A 29 -2.97 -5.64 15.57
C ALA A 29 -3.07 -6.32 16.93
N TYR A 30 -3.96 -5.85 17.78
CA TYR A 30 -4.15 -6.35 19.13
C TYR A 30 -5.63 -6.51 19.45
N ASP A 31 -5.95 -7.56 20.21
CA ASP A 31 -7.30 -7.80 20.70
C ASP A 31 -7.67 -6.84 21.86
N VAL A 32 -8.90 -6.96 22.35
CA VAL A 32 -9.42 -6.16 23.48
C VAL A 32 -8.63 -6.35 24.79
N ASN A 33 -7.91 -7.46 24.94
CA ASN A 33 -7.08 -7.76 26.11
C ASN A 33 -5.65 -7.22 25.97
N GLY A 34 -5.29 -6.70 24.80
CA GLY A 34 -3.95 -6.25 24.47
C GLY A 34 -3.02 -7.37 24.02
N ASP A 35 -3.56 -8.56 23.72
CA ASP A 35 -2.80 -9.66 23.13
C ASP A 35 -2.64 -9.40 21.63
N LYS A 36 -1.41 -9.54 21.12
CA LYS A 36 -1.12 -9.34 19.71
C LYS A 36 -1.78 -10.45 18.88
N HIS A 37 -2.45 -10.07 17.79
CA HIS A 37 -2.86 -11.00 16.75
C HIS A 37 -1.67 -11.40 15.87
N ASP A 38 -1.49 -12.70 15.64
CA ASP A 38 -0.68 -13.21 14.53
C ASP A 38 -1.57 -13.26 13.29
N TYR A 39 -1.44 -12.24 12.44
CA TYR A 39 -2.14 -12.12 11.17
C TYR A 39 -1.14 -12.13 10.02
N PRO A 40 -0.48 -13.29 9.76
CA PRO A 40 0.46 -13.40 8.67
C PRO A 40 -0.26 -13.07 7.35
N PHE A 41 0.26 -12.07 6.66
CA PHE A 41 -0.30 -11.60 5.41
C PHE A 41 0.83 -11.26 4.45
N GLN A 42 0.94 -12.06 3.40
CA GLN A 42 1.97 -11.90 2.38
C GLN A 42 1.55 -10.80 1.40
N VAL A 43 2.51 -10.00 0.94
CA VAL A 43 2.30 -9.05 -0.16
C VAL A 43 3.39 -9.19 -1.22
N SER A 44 3.03 -8.88 -2.46
CA SER A 44 4.00 -8.78 -3.57
C SER A 44 3.76 -7.54 -4.43
N TYR A 45 4.75 -6.65 -4.53
CA TYR A 45 4.66 -5.44 -5.36
C TYR A 45 6.05 -4.92 -5.73
N ARG A 46 6.13 -4.01 -6.71
CA ARG A 46 7.37 -3.39 -7.14
C ARG A 46 7.38 -1.90 -6.79
N ILE A 47 8.53 -1.40 -6.36
CA ILE A 47 8.81 0.03 -6.20
C ILE A 47 9.92 0.42 -7.18
N ASP A 48 9.66 1.40 -8.04
CA ASP A 48 10.65 2.07 -8.89
C ASP A 48 10.93 3.47 -8.31
N VAL A 49 12.19 3.78 -7.99
CA VAL A 49 12.64 5.03 -7.36
C VAL A 49 13.53 5.81 -8.34
N PRO A 50 13.02 6.90 -8.97
CA PRO A 50 13.73 7.66 -10.00
C PRO A 50 14.72 8.65 -9.37
N LEU A 51 15.64 8.14 -8.57
CA LEU A 51 16.55 8.95 -7.77
C LEU A 51 17.49 9.79 -8.65
N GLN A 52 17.90 9.32 -9.84
CA GLN A 52 18.70 10.06 -10.82
C GLN A 52 17.81 10.79 -11.83
N ALA A 53 16.88 10.06 -12.48
CA ALA A 53 16.04 10.58 -13.56
C ALA A 53 15.13 11.72 -13.09
N GLN A 54 14.79 11.75 -11.80
CA GLN A 54 13.77 12.59 -11.20
C GLN A 54 12.37 12.24 -11.75
N GLY A 55 11.32 12.43 -10.94
CA GLY A 55 9.97 12.01 -11.33
C GLY A 55 9.17 11.51 -10.14
N GLU A 56 8.40 10.45 -10.35
CA GLU A 56 7.52 9.84 -9.35
C GLU A 56 8.09 8.51 -8.87
N VAL A 57 7.98 8.23 -7.57
CA VAL A 57 8.16 6.87 -7.07
C VAL A 57 6.95 6.06 -7.54
N VAL A 58 7.17 5.05 -8.37
CA VAL A 58 6.09 4.23 -8.91
C VAL A 58 5.98 2.95 -8.09
N VAL A 59 4.81 2.75 -7.47
CA VAL A 59 4.45 1.53 -6.75
C VAL A 59 3.47 0.76 -7.62
N SER A 60 3.79 -0.48 -7.96
CA SER A 60 2.99 -1.26 -8.89
C SER A 60 2.81 -2.71 -8.48
N ILE A 61 1.64 -3.27 -8.77
CA ILE A 61 1.38 -4.71 -8.72
C ILE A 61 1.12 -5.23 -10.14
N LYS A 62 1.59 -6.44 -10.44
CA LYS A 62 1.22 -7.16 -11.65
C LYS A 62 -0.01 -8.03 -11.38
N VAL A 63 -1.05 -7.85 -12.16
CA VAL A 63 -2.33 -8.54 -11.94
C VAL A 63 -2.73 -9.34 -13.17
N GLN A 64 -2.98 -10.64 -12.96
CA GLN A 64 -3.60 -11.50 -13.95
C GLN A 64 -5.10 -11.58 -13.68
N VAL A 65 -5.95 -11.28 -14.67
CA VAL A 65 -7.41 -11.38 -14.51
C VAL A 65 -7.88 -12.80 -14.80
N VAL A 66 -8.66 -13.36 -13.87
CA VAL A 66 -9.24 -14.70 -13.94
C VAL A 66 -10.77 -14.60 -13.89
N PRO A 67 -11.43 -14.36 -15.03
CA PRO A 67 -12.89 -14.28 -15.06
C PRO A 67 -13.53 -15.66 -14.79
N LYS A 68 -14.51 -15.71 -13.89
CA LYS A 68 -15.32 -16.91 -13.67
C LYS A 68 -16.28 -17.17 -14.85
N PRO A 69 -16.82 -18.40 -14.99
CA PRO A 69 -17.77 -18.73 -16.04
C PRO A 69 -18.91 -17.73 -16.14
N GLY A 70 -19.22 -17.32 -17.37
CA GLY A 70 -20.28 -16.36 -17.65
C GLY A 70 -19.87 -14.89 -17.52
N VAL A 71 -18.68 -14.54 -17.02
CA VAL A 71 -18.16 -13.17 -17.11
C VAL A 71 -17.66 -12.89 -18.53
N THR A 72 -18.11 -11.79 -19.12
CA THR A 72 -17.78 -11.39 -20.48
C THR A 72 -16.49 -10.56 -20.55
N ALA A 73 -15.88 -10.48 -21.73
CA ALA A 73 -14.72 -9.62 -21.95
C ALA A 73 -15.01 -8.14 -21.71
N ALA A 74 -16.25 -7.68 -21.98
CA ALA A 74 -16.66 -6.31 -21.72
C ALA A 74 -16.74 -6.01 -20.22
N GLU A 75 -17.24 -6.95 -19.42
CA GLU A 75 -17.25 -6.83 -17.95
C GLU A 75 -15.85 -6.85 -17.37
N VAL A 76 -14.95 -7.71 -17.89
CA VAL A 76 -13.53 -7.68 -17.51
C VAL A 76 -12.91 -6.31 -17.81
N ALA A 77 -13.13 -5.76 -19.01
CA ALA A 77 -12.61 -4.43 -19.35
C ALA A 77 -13.16 -3.34 -18.42
N ALA A 78 -14.44 -3.40 -18.08
CA ALA A 78 -15.07 -2.45 -17.14
C ALA A 78 -14.51 -2.56 -15.72
N VAL A 79 -14.27 -3.79 -15.23
CA VAL A 79 -13.64 -4.07 -13.94
C VAL A 79 -12.23 -3.47 -13.88
N LYS A 80 -11.40 -3.76 -14.89
CA LYS A 80 -10.03 -3.21 -14.98
C LYS A 80 -10.02 -1.68 -14.95
N ALA A 81 -10.85 -1.06 -15.79
CA ALA A 81 -10.94 0.40 -15.87
C ALA A 81 -11.49 1.03 -14.58
N ARG A 82 -12.27 0.29 -13.79
CA ARG A 82 -12.78 0.78 -12.51
C ARG A 82 -11.74 0.67 -11.40
N MET A 83 -10.93 -0.39 -11.40
CA MET A 83 -9.79 -0.51 -10.48
C MET A 83 -8.77 0.61 -10.72
N GLU A 84 -8.37 0.82 -11.98
CA GLU A 84 -7.47 1.92 -12.36
C GLU A 84 -8.01 3.28 -11.91
N ARG A 85 -9.29 3.55 -12.15
CA ARG A 85 -9.96 4.78 -11.70
C ARG A 85 -9.98 4.93 -10.18
N GLY A 86 -10.21 3.84 -9.45
CA GLY A 86 -10.18 3.84 -7.99
C GLY A 86 -8.80 4.27 -7.49
N ILE A 87 -7.75 3.67 -8.03
CA ILE A 87 -6.36 4.01 -7.69
C ILE A 87 -6.07 5.48 -8.00
N ASP A 88 -6.41 5.94 -9.20
CA ASP A 88 -6.19 7.32 -9.61
C ASP A 88 -6.93 8.33 -8.73
N GLN A 89 -8.18 8.03 -8.37
CA GLN A 89 -9.04 8.94 -7.62
C GLN A 89 -8.65 9.02 -6.14
N PHE A 90 -8.33 7.89 -5.52
CA PHE A 90 -8.19 7.78 -4.08
C PHE A 90 -6.74 7.73 -3.59
N TRP A 91 -5.78 7.30 -4.41
CA TRP A 91 -4.38 7.12 -4.00
C TRP A 91 -3.39 8.03 -4.72
N ASN A 92 -3.56 8.24 -6.04
CA ASN A 92 -2.64 9.08 -6.79
C ASN A 92 -2.79 10.57 -6.43
N GLY A 93 -1.65 11.26 -6.34
CA GLY A 93 -1.58 12.65 -5.91
C GLY A 93 -1.83 12.88 -4.40
N ARG A 94 -1.85 11.82 -3.59
CA ARG A 94 -2.08 11.92 -2.14
C ARG A 94 -0.84 11.99 -1.29
N PHE A 95 0.28 11.44 -1.78
CA PHE A 95 1.48 11.29 -0.97
C PHE A 95 2.72 11.80 -1.71
N THR A 96 3.61 12.43 -0.95
CA THR A 96 4.97 12.76 -1.36
C THR A 96 5.95 12.07 -0.43
N LEU A 97 6.93 11.36 -1.02
CA LEU A 97 8.05 10.77 -0.31
C LEU A 97 9.23 11.74 -0.30
N ASP A 98 9.65 12.15 0.89
CA ASP A 98 10.92 12.83 1.07
C ASP A 98 12.01 11.81 1.37
N VAL A 99 13.07 11.80 0.57
CA VAL A 99 14.29 11.01 0.76
C VAL A 99 15.40 11.97 1.19
N HIS A 100 15.92 11.78 2.39
CA HIS A 100 17.01 12.57 2.93
C HIS A 100 18.30 11.76 3.02
N ASP A 101 19.32 12.27 2.35
CA ASP A 101 20.69 11.81 2.43
C ASP A 101 21.52 12.89 3.15
N PRO A 102 22.24 12.55 4.24
CA PRO A 102 22.98 13.54 5.02
C PRO A 102 24.10 14.24 4.23
N ALA A 103 24.64 13.62 3.18
CA ALA A 103 25.67 14.21 2.33
C ALA A 103 25.09 14.93 1.10
N CYS A 104 23.87 14.58 0.68
CA CYS A 104 23.31 15.02 -0.60
C CYS A 104 22.04 15.87 -0.48
N GLY A 105 21.53 16.07 0.73
CA GLY A 105 20.33 16.84 1.03
C GLY A 105 19.05 16.01 0.85
N THR A 106 17.94 16.69 0.59
CA THR A 106 16.62 16.06 0.45
C THR A 106 16.13 16.13 -1.00
N ARG A 107 15.56 15.02 -1.48
CA ARG A 107 14.73 14.97 -2.70
C ARG A 107 13.31 14.55 -2.35
N SER A 108 12.34 15.15 -3.03
CA SER A 108 10.92 14.87 -2.82
C SER A 108 10.32 14.30 -4.10
N PHE A 109 9.56 13.22 -3.97
CA PHE A 109 8.95 12.48 -5.08
C PHE A 109 7.47 12.26 -4.80
N PRO A 110 6.55 12.66 -5.69
CA PRO A 110 5.18 12.16 -5.63
C PRO A 110 5.18 10.64 -5.70
N ILE A 111 4.30 9.99 -4.95
CA ILE A 111 4.08 8.54 -5.06
C ILE A 111 2.93 8.32 -6.03
N ARG A 112 3.18 7.49 -7.06
CA ARG A 112 2.17 7.05 -8.02
C ARG A 112 1.98 5.54 -7.91
N TYR A 113 0.73 5.15 -7.74
CA TYR A 113 0.28 3.78 -7.68
C TYR A 113 -0.30 3.35 -9.01
N GLU A 114 -0.03 2.12 -9.44
CA GLU A 114 -0.60 1.56 -10.66
C GLU A 114 -0.78 0.04 -10.60
N VAL A 115 -1.70 -0.46 -11.44
CA VAL A 115 -1.85 -1.90 -11.71
C VAL A 115 -1.31 -2.19 -13.11
N ARG A 116 -0.44 -3.19 -13.20
CA ARG A 116 0.10 -3.69 -14.47
C ARG A 116 -0.61 -4.99 -14.85
N TRP A 117 -1.49 -4.92 -15.83
CA TRP A 117 -2.22 -6.11 -16.29
C TRP A 117 -1.33 -7.04 -17.10
N VAL A 118 -1.22 -8.30 -16.68
CA VAL A 118 -0.36 -9.30 -17.31
C VAL A 118 -1.11 -10.58 -17.65
N GLN A 119 -0.56 -11.37 -18.57
CA GLN A 119 -1.08 -12.70 -18.92
C GLN A 119 -0.42 -13.83 -18.11
N GLY A 120 0.68 -13.54 -17.41
CA GLY A 120 1.42 -14.46 -16.57
C GLY A 120 2.55 -13.74 -15.82
N GLY A 121 3.14 -14.40 -14.80
CA GLY A 121 4.14 -13.78 -13.93
C GLY A 121 3.56 -12.63 -13.08
N SER A 122 2.30 -12.76 -12.67
CA SER A 122 1.60 -11.80 -11.82
C SER A 122 2.00 -11.94 -10.36
N ASP A 123 1.91 -10.81 -9.64
CA ASP A 123 1.91 -10.77 -8.19
C ASP A 123 0.58 -11.28 -7.63
N TYR A 124 -0.54 -10.88 -8.27
CA TYR A 124 -1.89 -11.23 -7.84
C TYR A 124 -2.77 -11.77 -8.97
N ARG A 125 -3.80 -12.55 -8.61
CA ARG A 125 -4.88 -12.99 -9.48
C ARG A 125 -6.16 -12.23 -9.12
N LEU A 126 -6.71 -11.47 -10.06
CA LEU A 126 -8.00 -10.81 -9.90
C LEU A 126 -9.12 -11.76 -10.36
N ILE A 127 -9.79 -12.37 -9.41
CA ILE A 127 -10.87 -13.31 -9.65
C ILE A 127 -12.19 -12.54 -9.79
N VAL A 128 -12.76 -12.53 -11.00
CA VAL A 128 -13.97 -11.74 -11.30
C VAL A 128 -15.20 -12.63 -11.31
N HIS A 129 -16.16 -12.31 -10.43
CA HIS A 129 -17.42 -13.03 -10.23
C HIS A 129 -18.62 -12.17 -10.65
N ARG A 130 -19.79 -12.80 -10.89
CA ARG A 130 -21.06 -12.07 -11.04
C ARG A 130 -21.83 -11.91 -9.73
N THR A 131 -21.77 -12.93 -8.88
CA THR A 131 -22.60 -13.08 -7.67
C THR A 131 -21.72 -13.61 -6.53
N TYR A 132 -20.82 -12.77 -6.05
CA TYR A 132 -20.03 -13.02 -4.86
C TYR A 132 -20.29 -11.86 -3.92
N ASP A 133 -20.57 -12.18 -2.65
CA ASP A 133 -21.16 -11.21 -1.71
C ASP A 133 -20.12 -10.31 -1.04
N ARG A 134 -18.82 -10.64 -1.15
CA ARG A 134 -17.76 -9.93 -0.42
C ARG A 134 -16.51 -9.74 -1.26
N GLU A 135 -16.12 -8.50 -1.53
CA GLU A 135 -14.77 -8.22 -2.02
C GLU A 135 -13.71 -8.48 -0.93
N GLN A 136 -12.56 -9.03 -1.32
CA GLN A 136 -11.45 -9.31 -0.39
C GLN A 136 -10.12 -9.47 -1.12
N VAL A 137 -9.03 -9.19 -0.41
CA VAL A 137 -7.67 -9.64 -0.76
C VAL A 137 -7.23 -10.74 0.21
N GLU A 138 -6.95 -11.92 -0.33
CA GLU A 138 -6.28 -13.02 0.37
C GLU A 138 -5.13 -13.47 -0.51
N PHE A 139 -3.89 -13.13 -0.14
CA PHE A 139 -2.74 -13.33 -1.04
C PHE A 139 -2.65 -14.78 -1.59
N PRO A 140 -2.53 -14.99 -2.92
CA PRO A 140 -2.31 -13.99 -3.98
C PRO A 140 -3.61 -13.57 -4.72
N ASP A 141 -4.78 -13.81 -4.16
CA ASP A 141 -6.07 -13.60 -4.80
C ASP A 141 -6.72 -12.28 -4.38
N ILE A 142 -7.35 -11.62 -5.36
CA ILE A 142 -8.22 -10.48 -5.18
C ILE A 142 -9.59 -10.89 -5.72
N ASP A 143 -10.55 -11.15 -4.84
CA ASP A 143 -11.90 -11.55 -5.22
C ASP A 143 -12.79 -10.33 -5.40
N VAL A 144 -13.40 -10.19 -6.58
CA VAL A 144 -14.28 -9.06 -6.92
C VAL A 144 -15.49 -9.45 -7.72
N SER A 145 -16.54 -8.63 -7.63
CA SER A 145 -17.73 -8.73 -8.47
C SER A 145 -17.64 -7.81 -9.70
N VAL A 146 -18.41 -8.11 -10.75
CA VAL A 146 -18.55 -7.18 -11.91
C VAL A 146 -19.12 -5.80 -11.50
N SER A 147 -19.80 -5.76 -10.36
CA SER A 147 -20.42 -4.57 -9.74
C SER A 147 -19.54 -3.86 -8.72
N THR A 148 -18.38 -4.41 -8.33
CA THR A 148 -17.45 -3.81 -7.36
C THR A 148 -17.21 -2.34 -7.69
N THR A 149 -17.29 -1.46 -6.69
CA THR A 149 -17.19 -0.01 -6.88
C THR A 149 -15.72 0.44 -7.01
N ALA A 150 -15.49 1.65 -7.54
CA ALA A 150 -14.14 2.20 -7.63
C ALA A 150 -13.53 2.44 -6.23
N TRP A 151 -14.36 2.80 -5.26
CA TRP A 151 -13.93 2.94 -3.86
C TRP A 151 -13.48 1.58 -3.30
N THR A 152 -14.29 0.53 -3.47
CA THR A 152 -13.94 -0.82 -2.98
C THR A 152 -12.64 -1.30 -3.61
N PHE A 153 -12.45 -1.11 -4.92
CA PHE A 153 -11.16 -1.40 -5.56
C PHE A 153 -9.98 -0.64 -4.96
N ALA A 154 -10.18 0.64 -4.61
CA ALA A 154 -9.14 1.42 -3.98
C ALA A 154 -8.81 0.92 -2.58
N HIS A 155 -9.83 0.56 -1.78
CA HIS A 155 -9.67 -0.06 -0.47
C HIS A 155 -8.88 -1.38 -0.57
N GLU A 156 -9.36 -2.33 -1.38
CA GLU A 156 -8.69 -3.62 -1.58
C GLU A 156 -7.27 -3.48 -2.13
N PHE A 157 -7.04 -2.50 -3.02
CA PHE A 157 -5.71 -2.23 -3.54
C PHE A 157 -4.69 -1.90 -2.43
N ALA A 158 -5.09 -1.21 -1.36
CA ALA A 158 -4.19 -0.87 -0.26
C ALA A 158 -3.71 -2.12 0.49
N HIS A 159 -4.58 -3.14 0.66
CA HIS A 159 -4.20 -4.42 1.25
C HIS A 159 -3.13 -5.14 0.43
N THR A 160 -3.17 -5.02 -0.91
CA THR A 160 -2.12 -5.61 -1.77
C THR A 160 -0.72 -5.02 -1.53
N LEU A 161 -0.65 -3.87 -0.85
CA LEU A 161 0.58 -3.18 -0.45
C LEU A 161 0.89 -3.35 1.04
N GLY A 162 0.02 -4.01 1.80
CA GLY A 162 0.21 -4.28 3.23
C GLY A 162 -0.32 -3.20 4.16
N VAL A 163 -1.28 -2.39 3.69
CA VAL A 163 -2.05 -1.49 4.56
C VAL A 163 -3.17 -2.30 5.20
N PRO A 164 -3.30 -2.35 6.54
CA PRO A 164 -4.35 -3.11 7.21
C PRO A 164 -5.71 -2.43 7.11
N ASP A 165 -6.76 -3.19 7.38
CA ASP A 165 -8.04 -2.63 7.78
C ASP A 165 -7.88 -1.81 9.08
N GLU A 166 -8.58 -0.69 9.17
CA GLU A 166 -8.66 0.15 10.36
C GLU A 166 -10.01 -0.01 11.09
N TYR A 167 -10.70 -1.13 10.86
CA TYR A 167 -11.98 -1.55 11.48
C TYR A 167 -11.93 -3.03 11.90
N SER A 168 -12.81 -3.43 12.82
CA SER A 168 -12.83 -4.80 13.39
C SER A 168 -13.88 -5.66 12.70
N TYR A 169 -13.57 -6.95 12.52
CA TYR A 169 -14.53 -7.98 12.13
C TYR A 169 -15.12 -8.74 13.32
N ASN A 170 -14.60 -8.50 14.51
CA ASN A 170 -14.99 -9.18 15.74
C ASN A 170 -16.02 -8.32 16.47
N ASP A 171 -17.30 -8.53 16.21
CA ASP A 171 -18.39 -7.92 17.00
C ASP A 171 -18.62 -8.76 18.28
N PRO A 172 -18.59 -8.18 19.50
CA PRO A 172 -18.56 -6.75 19.83
C PRO A 172 -17.18 -6.17 20.21
N ASP A 173 -16.11 -6.93 19.99
CA ASP A 173 -14.78 -6.59 20.49
C ASP A 173 -14.06 -5.57 19.59
N GLU A 174 -13.76 -4.41 20.16
CA GLU A 174 -12.87 -3.44 19.54
C GLU A 174 -11.45 -4.02 19.51
N GLU A 175 -10.86 -4.08 18.31
CA GLU A 175 -9.44 -4.35 18.14
C GLU A 175 -8.68 -3.02 18.06
N THR A 176 -7.36 -3.10 18.14
CA THR A 176 -6.51 -1.94 17.88
C THR A 176 -5.45 -2.22 16.84
N VAL A 177 -5.16 -1.21 16.02
CA VAL A 177 -4.12 -1.26 15.00
C VAL A 177 -3.09 -0.18 15.29
N ARG A 178 -1.81 -0.56 15.19
CA ARG A 178 -0.68 0.36 15.31
C ARG A 178 0.21 0.22 14.09
N TYR A 179 0.43 1.32 13.39
CA TYR A 179 1.32 1.33 12.24
C TYR A 179 2.79 1.35 12.66
N VAL A 180 3.65 0.82 11.82
CA VAL A 180 5.11 0.95 11.96
C VAL A 180 5.58 2.09 11.06
N GLN A 181 6.26 3.05 11.66
CA GLN A 181 6.83 4.22 10.99
C GLN A 181 7.95 3.81 10.01
N PRO A 182 8.34 4.70 9.08
CA PRO A 182 9.41 4.41 8.12
C PRO A 182 10.74 4.06 8.78
N ASP A 183 10.99 4.53 10.01
CA ASP A 183 12.19 4.22 10.77
C ASP A 183 12.19 2.81 11.41
N GLY A 184 11.03 2.14 11.43
CA GLY A 184 10.81 0.83 12.04
C GLY A 184 10.25 0.89 13.47
N THR A 185 10.00 2.08 14.02
CA THR A 185 9.37 2.24 15.33
C THR A 185 7.84 2.19 15.22
N LEU A 186 7.16 1.71 16.26
CA LEU A 186 5.70 1.77 16.31
C LEU A 186 5.21 3.21 16.47
N ASP A 187 4.13 3.54 15.77
CA ASP A 187 3.40 4.80 15.95
C ASP A 187 2.91 4.91 17.40
N PRO A 188 3.12 6.05 18.08
CA PRO A 188 2.45 6.31 19.35
C PRO A 188 0.92 6.39 19.23
N GLU A 189 0.36 6.68 18.05
CA GLU A 189 -1.08 6.64 17.82
C GLU A 189 -1.58 5.17 17.83
N VAL A 190 -2.64 4.92 18.61
CA VAL A 190 -3.35 3.64 18.63
C VAL A 190 -4.70 3.86 17.97
N LEU A 191 -4.95 3.14 16.88
CA LEU A 191 -6.22 3.23 16.16
C LEU A 191 -7.18 2.22 16.75
N VAL A 192 -8.34 2.68 17.20
CA VAL A 192 -9.43 1.80 17.63
C VAL A 192 -10.20 1.36 16.39
N ALA A 193 -10.18 0.07 16.13
CA ALA A 193 -10.85 -0.59 15.03
C ALA A 193 -12.29 -0.93 15.49
N VAL A 194 -13.23 -0.07 15.14
CA VAL A 194 -14.66 -0.23 15.51
C VAL A 194 -15.30 -1.29 14.60
N PRO A 195 -16.23 -2.13 15.10
CA PRO A 195 -16.96 -3.08 14.26
C PRO A 195 -17.75 -2.40 13.12
N ASP A 196 -17.92 -3.11 12.00
CA ASP A 196 -18.83 -2.77 10.87
C ASP A 196 -18.59 -1.41 10.18
N SER A 197 -17.37 -0.86 10.27
CA SER A 197 -16.95 0.43 9.71
C SER A 197 -17.50 1.67 10.42
N ARG A 198 -16.72 2.75 10.37
CA ARG A 198 -17.10 4.05 10.94
C ARG A 198 -18.01 4.81 9.99
N GLU A 199 -18.91 5.60 10.56
CA GLU A 199 -19.72 6.58 9.84
C GLU A 199 -18.85 7.63 9.12
N LEU A 200 -19.26 8.06 7.93
CA LEU A 200 -18.53 9.07 7.13
C LEU A 200 -18.36 10.43 7.83
N THR A 201 -19.20 10.72 8.83
CA THR A 201 -19.13 11.98 9.59
C THR A 201 -18.14 11.92 10.75
N ASP A 202 -17.57 10.74 11.05
CA ASP A 202 -16.54 10.58 12.05
C ASP A 202 -15.23 11.27 11.60
N PRO A 203 -14.63 12.17 12.41
CA PRO A 203 -13.36 12.81 12.05
C PRO A 203 -12.18 11.83 11.89
N ALA A 204 -12.28 10.63 12.45
CA ALA A 204 -11.32 9.55 12.29
C ALA A 204 -11.60 8.64 11.07
N ALA A 205 -12.67 8.92 10.31
CA ALA A 205 -12.99 8.19 9.08
C ALA A 205 -11.85 8.31 8.06
N THR A 206 -11.46 7.18 7.51
CA THR A 206 -10.48 7.03 6.43
C THR A 206 -11.00 6.01 5.41
N ILE A 207 -10.36 5.96 4.24
CA ILE A 207 -10.63 4.91 3.26
C ILE A 207 -10.43 3.50 3.82
N MET A 208 -9.64 3.33 4.88
CA MET A 208 -9.36 2.01 5.49
C MET A 208 -10.33 1.64 6.62
N ASN A 209 -11.29 2.49 7.00
CA ASN A 209 -12.28 2.17 8.05
C ASN A 209 -13.70 2.70 7.82
N SER A 210 -13.97 3.37 6.70
CA SER A 210 -15.29 3.93 6.41
C SER A 210 -15.64 3.75 4.95
N VAL A 211 -16.74 3.05 4.69
CA VAL A 211 -17.26 2.84 3.33
C VAL A 211 -17.48 4.19 2.63
N ASP A 212 -17.02 4.30 1.39
CA ASP A 212 -17.05 5.50 0.54
C ASP A 212 -16.24 6.72 1.06
N CYS A 213 -15.44 6.57 2.12
CA CYS A 213 -14.56 7.63 2.59
C CYS A 213 -13.35 7.81 1.67
N ALA A 214 -13.07 9.07 1.29
CA ALA A 214 -11.95 9.41 0.42
C ALA A 214 -10.69 9.90 1.19
N VAL A 215 -10.74 9.90 2.52
CA VAL A 215 -9.66 10.44 3.36
C VAL A 215 -8.55 9.42 3.47
N THR A 216 -7.34 9.81 3.08
CA THR A 216 -6.10 9.08 3.30
C THR A 216 -5.26 9.76 4.38
N ARG A 217 -4.31 9.02 4.97
CA ARG A 217 -3.38 9.51 6.00
C ARG A 217 -1.94 9.11 5.65
N PRO A 218 -0.90 9.87 6.04
CA PRO A 218 0.49 9.54 5.72
C PRO A 218 0.91 8.10 6.11
N ARG A 219 0.34 7.56 7.19
CA ARG A 219 0.57 6.16 7.62
C ARG A 219 0.23 5.11 6.57
N HIS A 220 -0.70 5.40 5.66
CA HIS A 220 -1.07 4.51 4.55
C HIS A 220 0.02 4.36 3.49
N ALA A 221 1.12 5.12 3.57
CA ALA A 221 2.29 4.97 2.69
C ALA A 221 3.62 4.81 3.47
N TRP A 222 3.58 4.60 4.79
CA TRP A 222 4.82 4.40 5.58
C TRP A 222 5.55 3.11 5.24
N ASN A 223 4.82 2.04 4.87
CA ASN A 223 5.39 0.83 4.30
C ASN A 223 6.27 1.15 3.07
N ILE A 224 5.80 1.99 2.15
CA ILE A 224 6.57 2.40 0.96
C ILE A 224 7.83 3.16 1.36
N ALA A 225 7.70 4.14 2.26
CA ALA A 225 8.84 4.90 2.75
C ALA A 225 9.88 4.02 3.46
N ARG A 226 9.45 3.03 4.23
CA ARG A 226 10.32 2.06 4.89
C ARG A 226 11.11 1.24 3.88
N GLU A 227 10.45 0.69 2.86
CA GLU A 227 11.11 -0.10 1.81
C GLU A 227 12.11 0.73 1.00
N VAL A 228 11.74 1.97 0.62
CA VAL A 228 12.67 2.87 -0.09
C VAL A 228 13.86 3.23 0.78
N ARG A 229 13.64 3.54 2.07
CA ARG A 229 14.72 3.83 3.03
C ARG A 229 15.73 2.69 3.11
N GLU A 230 15.25 1.45 3.27
CA GLU A 230 16.10 0.26 3.39
C GLU A 230 16.82 -0.08 2.08
N LEU A 231 16.14 0.06 0.94
CA LEU A 231 16.73 -0.06 -0.39
C LEU A 231 17.88 0.94 -0.56
N LEU A 232 17.60 2.23 -0.43
CA LEU A 232 18.58 3.27 -0.71
C LEU A 232 19.73 3.26 0.29
N SER A 233 19.46 2.98 1.57
CA SER A 233 20.55 2.88 2.56
C SER A 233 21.56 1.79 2.21
N ARG A 234 21.07 0.67 1.68
CA ARG A 234 21.91 -0.45 1.23
C ARG A 234 22.67 -0.11 -0.05
N GLU A 235 21.99 0.43 -1.07
CA GLU A 235 22.61 0.69 -2.38
C GLU A 235 23.58 1.88 -2.35
N ILE A 236 23.31 2.91 -1.54
CA ILE A 236 24.19 4.08 -1.38
C ILE A 236 25.30 3.82 -0.36
N GLY A 237 25.08 2.89 0.58
CA GLY A 237 26.08 2.51 1.59
C GLY A 237 26.16 3.45 2.79
N ARG A 238 25.09 4.21 3.08
CA ARG A 238 24.96 5.06 4.28
C ARG A 238 23.50 5.19 4.68
N GLU A 239 23.25 5.66 5.90
CA GLU A 239 21.89 5.83 6.40
C GLU A 239 21.12 6.90 5.61
N ILE A 240 20.00 6.47 5.03
CA ILE A 240 19.00 7.32 4.39
C ILE A 240 17.80 7.37 5.30
N THR A 241 17.15 8.54 5.41
CA THR A 241 15.86 8.65 6.08
C THR A 241 14.76 9.00 5.08
N CYS A 242 13.57 8.49 5.33
CA CYS A 242 12.41 8.73 4.48
C CYS A 242 11.21 9.19 5.31
N THR A 243 10.47 10.18 4.82
CA THR A 243 9.20 10.62 5.43
C THR A 243 8.11 10.77 4.38
N VAL A 244 6.85 10.60 4.79
CA VAL A 244 5.67 10.76 3.92
C VAL A 244 4.91 12.02 4.32
N LYS A 245 4.50 12.80 3.32
CA LYS A 245 3.62 13.96 3.45
C LYS A 245 2.35 13.77 2.64
#